data_AF-A0A6L7JR95-F1
#
_entry.id   AF-A0A6L7JR95-F1
#
_cell.length_a   1.000
_cell.length_b   1.000
_cell.length_c   1.000
_cell.angle_alpha   90.00
_cell.angle_beta   90.00
_cell.angle_gamma   90.00
#
_symmetry.space_group_name_H-M   'P 1'
#
loop_
_entity.id
_entity.type
_entity.pdbx_description
1 polymer ?
#
loop_
_entity_poly.entity_id
_entity_poly.type
_entity_poly.pdbx_seq_one_letter_code
_entity_poly.pdbx_strand_id
1 'polypeptide(L)'
;MQSFKSKGLLAFISALLCVSLAFVFMVNRASAHKVSHDAETLKAFNDAFMEQVILGDELFHGATMEGINMSNTGMACAMCHPFSSDVHPHEYPKFQEQMSEFATLRDMINWCIEKPNEGEIIDPDGEAMKALEAYIYWSNRGSVLDPGRH
;
A
#
# COMPACT_ATOMS: atom_id res chain seq x y z
N MET A 1 -24.50 -19.67 -58.82
CA MET A 1 -23.71 -20.47 -57.85
C MET A 1 -22.47 -19.77 -57.27
N GLN A 2 -22.10 -18.55 -57.69
CA GLN A 2 -20.93 -17.82 -57.16
C GLN A 2 -21.23 -16.99 -55.88
N SER A 3 -22.46 -16.49 -55.71
CA SER A 3 -22.85 -15.63 -54.58
C SER A 3 -22.81 -16.33 -53.21
N PHE A 4 -23.10 -17.63 -53.15
CA PHE A 4 -23.11 -18.40 -51.89
C PHE A 4 -21.69 -18.65 -51.33
N LYS A 5 -20.69 -18.86 -52.20
CA LYS A 5 -19.28 -19.00 -51.79
C LYS A 5 -18.71 -17.69 -51.23
N SER A 6 -19.10 -16.55 -51.79
CA SER A 6 -18.69 -15.22 -51.33
C SER A 6 -19.21 -14.90 -49.93
N LYS A 7 -20.49 -15.20 -49.64
CA LYS A 7 -21.08 -15.00 -48.32
C LYS A 7 -20.45 -15.89 -47.23
N GLY A 8 -20.16 -17.15 -47.56
CA GLY A 8 -19.47 -18.07 -46.65
C GLY A 8 -18.03 -17.65 -46.35
N LEU A 9 -17.31 -17.13 -47.35
CA LEU A 9 -15.95 -16.61 -47.20
C LEU A 9 -15.92 -15.33 -46.35
N LEU A 10 -16.88 -14.41 -46.56
CA LEU A 10 -17.02 -13.19 -45.75
C LEU A 10 -17.33 -13.48 -44.28
N ALA A 11 -18.21 -14.47 -44.01
CA ALA A 11 -18.52 -14.89 -42.65
C ALA A 11 -17.30 -15.51 -41.94
N PHE A 12 -16.51 -16.32 -42.64
CA PHE A 12 -15.27 -16.90 -42.12
C PHE A 12 -14.21 -15.84 -41.80
N ILE A 13 -14.00 -14.88 -42.71
CA ILE A 13 -13.06 -13.77 -42.50
C ILE A 13 -13.49 -12.92 -41.30
N SER A 14 -14.78 -12.62 -41.17
CA SER A 14 -15.31 -11.86 -40.03
C SER A 14 -15.12 -12.60 -38.71
N ALA A 15 -15.33 -13.92 -38.67
CA ALA A 15 -15.11 -14.73 -37.48
C ALA A 15 -13.63 -14.77 -37.07
N LEU A 16 -12.72 -14.94 -38.05
CA LEU A 16 -11.27 -14.86 -37.83
C LEU A 16 -10.82 -13.48 -37.32
N LEU A 17 -11.42 -12.41 -37.84
CA LEU A 17 -11.15 -11.05 -37.36
C LEU A 17 -11.62 -10.86 -35.91
N CYS A 18 -12.81 -11.36 -35.57
CA CYS A 18 -13.32 -11.27 -34.20
C CYS A 18 -12.46 -12.08 -33.21
N VAL A 19 -12.02 -13.29 -33.60
CA VAL A 19 -11.14 -14.13 -32.76
C VAL A 19 -9.78 -13.48 -32.57
N SER A 20 -9.19 -12.91 -33.62
CA SER A 20 -7.91 -12.20 -33.53
C SER A 20 -8.00 -10.92 -32.70
N LEU A 21 -9.07 -10.12 -32.84
CA LEU A 21 -9.29 -8.97 -31.95
C LEU A 21 -9.43 -9.41 -30.48
N ALA A 22 -10.24 -10.43 -30.20
CA ALA A 22 -10.42 -10.94 -28.84
C ALA A 22 -9.09 -11.44 -28.25
N PHE A 23 -8.25 -12.10 -29.05
CA PHE A 23 -6.93 -12.55 -28.64
C PHE A 23 -5.98 -11.38 -28.33
N VAL A 24 -5.94 -10.34 -29.17
CA VAL A 24 -5.13 -9.13 -28.93
C VAL A 24 -5.57 -8.42 -27.64
N PHE A 25 -6.88 -8.27 -27.41
CA PHE A 25 -7.40 -7.70 -26.17
C PHE A 25 -7.03 -8.54 -24.94
N MET A 26 -7.07 -9.87 -25.04
CA MET A 26 -6.73 -10.78 -23.94
C MET A 26 -5.23 -10.74 -23.59
N VAL A 27 -4.35 -10.73 -24.60
CA VAL A 27 -2.88 -10.65 -24.41
C VAL A 27 -2.46 -9.29 -23.85
N ASN A 28 -3.13 -8.20 -24.26
CA ASN A 28 -2.84 -6.86 -23.76
C ASN A 28 -3.18 -6.73 -22.26
N ARG A 29 -4.33 -7.27 -21.82
CA ARG A 29 -4.69 -7.28 -20.38
C ARG A 29 -3.73 -8.11 -19.53
N ALA A 30 -3.23 -9.23 -20.05
CA ALA A 30 -2.25 -10.07 -19.35
C ALA A 30 -0.85 -9.45 -19.26
N SER A 31 -0.59 -8.36 -19.99
CA SER A 31 0.69 -7.65 -20.05
C SER A 31 0.69 -6.31 -19.29
N ALA A 32 -0.47 -5.88 -18.78
CA ALA A 32 -0.56 -4.71 -17.91
C ALA A 32 0.36 -4.93 -16.69
N HIS A 33 1.27 -3.97 -16.44
CA HIS A 33 2.24 -3.95 -15.33
C HIS A 33 3.49 -4.86 -15.41
N LYS A 34 3.84 -5.43 -16.58
CA LYS A 34 5.06 -6.26 -16.73
C LYS A 34 6.29 -5.50 -17.26
N VAL A 35 6.17 -4.21 -17.57
CA VAL A 35 7.29 -3.40 -18.03
C VAL A 35 8.06 -2.89 -16.82
N SER A 36 9.37 -3.16 -16.78
CA SER A 36 10.26 -2.61 -15.76
C SER A 36 10.28 -1.08 -15.85
N HIS A 37 10.22 -0.41 -14.71
CA HIS A 37 10.40 1.04 -14.66
C HIS A 37 11.81 1.42 -15.11
N ASP A 38 11.93 2.54 -15.84
CA ASP A 38 13.23 3.11 -16.16
C ASP A 38 13.91 3.71 -14.91
N ALA A 39 15.21 4.01 -15.05
CA ALA A 39 16.01 4.49 -13.93
C ALA A 39 15.52 5.84 -13.36
N GLU A 40 14.96 6.70 -14.20
CA GLU A 40 14.43 8.00 -13.79
C GLU A 40 13.16 7.84 -12.95
N THR A 41 12.24 6.99 -13.38
CA THR A 41 11.01 6.63 -12.65
C THR A 41 11.34 5.98 -11.31
N LEU A 42 12.31 5.05 -11.27
CA LEU A 42 12.77 4.43 -10.03
C LEU A 42 13.40 5.45 -9.08
N LYS A 43 14.16 6.42 -9.61
CA LYS A 43 14.71 7.50 -8.80
C LYS A 43 13.60 8.37 -8.22
N ALA A 44 12.62 8.78 -9.02
CA ALA A 44 11.50 9.59 -8.55
C ALA A 44 10.70 8.88 -7.45
N PHE A 45 10.46 7.57 -7.61
CA PHE A 45 9.87 6.74 -6.56
C PHE A 45 10.72 6.75 -5.29
N ASN A 46 12.02 6.48 -5.40
CA ASN A 46 12.90 6.41 -4.24
C ASN A 46 13.00 7.74 -3.51
N ASP A 47 13.09 8.86 -4.24
CA ASP A 47 13.12 10.20 -3.65
C ASP A 47 11.83 10.46 -2.86
N ALA A 48 10.65 10.24 -3.48
CA ALA A 48 9.36 10.44 -2.84
C ALA A 48 9.13 9.49 -1.65
N PHE A 49 9.57 8.22 -1.77
CA PHE A 49 9.46 7.24 -0.71
C PHE A 49 10.35 7.61 0.49
N MET A 50 11.60 7.97 0.24
CA MET A 50 12.53 8.34 1.31
C MET A 50 12.14 9.65 2.00
N GLU A 51 11.51 10.59 1.29
CA GLU A 51 10.90 11.78 1.91
C GLU A 51 9.84 11.40 2.95
N GLN A 52 8.94 10.47 2.62
CA GLN A 52 7.94 9.97 3.56
C GLN A 52 8.55 9.17 4.72
N VAL A 53 9.62 8.40 4.45
CA VAL A 53 10.34 7.66 5.50
C VAL A 53 10.99 8.62 6.51
N ILE A 54 11.63 9.70 6.04
CA ILE A 54 12.26 10.69 6.92
C ILE A 54 11.21 11.39 7.77
N LEU A 55 10.12 11.88 7.15
CA LEU A 55 9.02 12.50 7.88
C LEU A 55 8.39 11.53 8.88
N GLY A 56 8.21 10.26 8.49
CA GLY A 56 7.69 9.23 9.37
C GLY A 56 8.61 8.96 10.56
N ASP A 57 9.93 8.91 10.36
CA ASP A 57 10.92 8.76 11.43
C ASP A 57 10.84 9.91 12.43
N GLU A 58 10.76 11.16 11.95
CA GLU A 58 10.61 12.35 12.79
C GLU A 58 9.33 12.30 13.63
N LEU A 59 8.18 12.01 12.99
CA LEU A 59 6.89 11.88 13.67
C LEU A 59 6.90 10.74 14.70
N PHE A 60 7.49 9.60 14.35
CA PHE A 60 7.60 8.43 15.22
C PHE A 60 8.47 8.70 16.45
N HIS A 61 9.42 9.63 16.34
CA HIS A 61 10.26 10.13 17.43
C HIS A 61 9.70 11.37 18.16
N GLY A 62 8.46 11.76 17.85
CA GLY A 62 7.72 12.80 18.59
C GLY A 62 7.78 14.20 17.98
N ALA A 63 8.21 14.35 16.72
CA ALA A 63 8.01 15.59 16.00
C ALA A 63 6.51 15.91 15.86
N THR A 64 6.18 17.20 15.86
CA THR A 64 4.81 17.68 15.71
C THR A 64 4.53 18.08 14.27
N MET A 65 3.30 17.86 13.81
CA MET A 65 2.79 18.35 12.53
C MET A 65 1.63 19.30 12.79
N GLU A 66 1.55 20.41 12.05
CA GLU A 66 0.48 21.39 12.22
C GLU A 66 -0.90 20.74 12.04
N GLY A 67 -1.81 21.00 12.97
CA GLY A 67 -3.16 20.43 12.95
C GLY A 67 -3.26 18.96 13.36
N ILE A 68 -2.17 18.34 13.80
CA ILE A 68 -2.13 16.94 14.22
C ILE A 68 -1.65 16.84 15.68
N ASN A 69 -2.49 16.26 16.54
CA ASN A 69 -2.15 15.99 17.94
C ASN A 69 -1.99 14.48 18.17
N MET A 70 -0.77 13.96 18.14
CA MET A 70 -0.50 12.53 18.36
C MET A 70 -0.24 12.14 19.82
N SER A 71 -0.11 13.10 20.74
CA SER A 71 0.25 12.81 22.13
C SER A 71 -0.09 13.94 23.09
N ASN A 72 -0.95 13.62 24.07
CA ASN A 72 -1.20 14.48 25.23
C ASN A 72 -0.35 14.07 26.46
N THR A 73 0.29 12.90 26.40
CA THR A 73 1.15 12.37 27.47
C THR A 73 2.62 12.81 27.33
N GLY A 74 3.01 13.32 26.16
CA GLY A 74 4.41 13.61 25.83
C GLY A 74 5.21 12.37 25.43
N MET A 75 4.60 11.19 25.39
CA MET A 75 5.23 9.97 24.88
C MET A 75 5.25 9.98 23.35
N ALA A 76 6.32 9.41 22.78
CA ALA A 76 6.51 9.18 21.37
C ALA A 76 6.52 7.67 21.09
N CYS A 77 6.16 7.26 19.87
CA CYS A 77 6.10 5.85 19.48
C CYS A 77 7.43 5.13 19.75
N ALA A 78 8.55 5.78 19.46
CA ALA A 78 9.91 5.26 19.66
C ALA A 78 10.26 4.94 21.13
N MET A 79 9.52 5.48 22.12
CA MET A 79 9.76 5.14 23.52
C MET A 79 9.35 3.71 23.86
N CYS A 80 8.33 3.18 23.17
CA CYS A 80 7.85 1.81 23.33
C CYS A 80 8.36 0.89 22.21
N HIS A 81 8.58 1.43 21.02
CA HIS A 81 8.98 0.69 19.82
C HIS A 81 10.27 1.27 19.20
N PRO A 82 11.45 1.13 19.85
CA PRO A 82 12.69 1.68 19.31
C PRO A 82 12.95 1.24 17.87
N PHE A 83 13.17 2.20 16.95
CA PHE A 83 13.35 1.92 15.51
C PHE A 83 12.21 1.12 14.87
N SER A 84 10.97 1.32 15.34
CA SER A 84 9.80 0.58 14.88
C SER A 84 9.89 -0.94 15.17
N SER A 85 10.64 -1.34 16.20
CA SER A 85 10.71 -2.73 16.63
C SER A 85 9.37 -3.21 17.18
N ASP A 86 9.08 -4.50 17.02
CA ASP A 86 7.92 -5.19 17.58
C ASP A 86 6.54 -4.63 17.18
N VAL A 87 6.45 -3.80 16.12
CA VAL A 87 5.16 -3.36 15.55
C VAL A 87 4.63 -4.33 14.48
N HIS A 88 5.47 -5.27 14.01
CA HIS A 88 5.12 -6.39 13.13
C HIS A 88 4.20 -6.04 11.93
N PRO A 89 4.58 -5.06 11.06
CA PRO A 89 3.67 -4.58 10.02
C PRO A 89 3.35 -5.63 8.95
N HIS A 90 4.22 -6.64 8.80
CA HIS A 90 4.07 -7.75 7.86
C HIS A 90 3.01 -8.78 8.28
N GLU A 91 2.51 -8.71 9.51
CA GLU A 91 1.45 -9.57 10.05
C GLU A 91 0.05 -8.96 9.89
N TYR A 92 -0.04 -7.69 9.48
CA TYR A 92 -1.32 -7.05 9.20
C TYR A 92 -1.79 -7.35 7.77
N PRO A 93 -3.12 -7.48 7.54
CA PRO A 93 -4.19 -7.33 8.53
C PRO A 93 -4.37 -8.57 9.41
N LYS A 94 -4.91 -8.38 10.62
CA LYS A 94 -5.11 -9.47 11.60
C LYS A 94 -6.24 -9.21 12.59
N PHE A 95 -6.63 -10.22 13.35
CA PHE A 95 -7.45 -10.02 14.54
C PHE A 95 -6.55 -9.50 15.65
N GLN A 96 -6.78 -8.27 16.09
CA GLN A 96 -5.97 -7.64 17.10
C GLN A 96 -6.59 -7.80 18.48
N GLU A 97 -5.97 -8.60 19.35
CA GLU A 97 -6.52 -8.92 20.67
C GLU A 97 -6.82 -7.68 21.52
N GLN A 98 -5.92 -6.69 21.52
CA GLN A 98 -6.03 -5.42 22.24
C GLN A 98 -7.27 -4.61 21.84
N MET A 99 -7.71 -4.76 20.59
CA MET A 99 -8.90 -4.09 20.03
C MET A 99 -10.11 -5.03 20.01
N SER A 100 -9.88 -6.34 20.12
CA SER A 100 -10.88 -7.41 19.97
C SER A 100 -11.64 -7.36 18.64
N GLU A 101 -10.95 -6.96 17.57
CA GLU A 101 -11.52 -6.83 16.23
C GLU A 101 -10.48 -7.04 15.13
N PHE A 102 -10.94 -7.11 13.88
CA PHE A 102 -10.07 -7.09 12.71
C PHE A 102 -9.45 -5.70 12.56
N ALA A 103 -8.13 -5.64 12.42
CA ALA A 103 -7.38 -4.39 12.31
C ALA A 103 -6.38 -4.45 11.16
N THR A 104 -6.18 -3.29 10.54
CA THR A 104 -5.07 -2.96 9.65
C THR A 104 -3.93 -2.30 10.45
N LEU A 105 -2.77 -2.11 9.82
CA LEU A 105 -1.67 -1.37 10.43
C LEU A 105 -2.08 0.06 10.83
N ARG A 106 -2.87 0.74 9.98
CA ARG A 106 -3.33 2.12 10.24
C ARG A 106 -4.29 2.18 11.42
N ASP A 107 -5.13 1.16 11.61
CA ASP A 107 -6.00 1.05 12.78
C ASP A 107 -5.15 0.93 14.05
N MET A 108 -4.08 0.13 14.03
CA MET A 108 -3.15 0.02 15.14
C MET A 108 -2.37 1.32 15.40
N ILE A 109 -1.93 2.03 14.36
CA ILE A 109 -1.27 3.34 14.51
C ILE A 109 -2.21 4.31 15.24
N ASN A 110 -3.47 4.40 14.81
CA ASN A 110 -4.46 5.25 15.47
C ASN A 110 -4.79 4.79 16.88
N TRP A 111 -4.84 3.48 17.13
CA TRP A 111 -5.01 2.95 18.48
C TRP A 111 -3.84 3.32 19.41
N CYS A 112 -2.60 3.29 18.90
CA CYS A 112 -1.40 3.74 19.63
C CYS A 112 -1.39 5.25 19.92
N ILE A 113 -1.95 6.05 19.02
CA ILE A 113 -2.15 7.49 19.24
C ILE A 113 -3.21 7.70 20.32
N GLU A 114 -4.36 7.03 20.21
CA GLU A 114 -5.52 7.28 21.05
C GLU A 114 -5.37 6.69 22.46
N LYS A 115 -4.90 5.44 22.61
CA LYS A 115 -4.92 4.74 23.91
C LYS A 115 -3.63 4.98 24.73
N PRO A 116 -2.42 4.62 24.27
CA PRO A 116 -1.18 4.93 25.00
C PRO A 116 -0.86 6.43 25.06
N ASN A 117 -0.90 7.14 23.93
CA ASN A 117 -0.44 8.53 23.88
C ASN A 117 -1.51 9.55 24.28
N GLU A 118 -2.77 9.11 24.40
CA GLU A 118 -3.95 9.93 24.68
C GLU A 118 -4.15 11.09 23.67
N GLY A 119 -3.66 10.93 22.44
CA GLY A 119 -3.79 11.90 21.35
C GLY A 119 -5.14 11.81 20.62
N GLU A 120 -5.24 12.56 19.53
CA GLU A 120 -6.39 12.59 18.64
C GLU A 120 -6.17 11.66 17.43
N ILE A 121 -7.15 10.83 17.12
CA ILE A 121 -7.14 9.97 15.92
C ILE A 121 -6.87 10.84 14.68
N ILE A 122 -5.90 10.43 13.87
CA ILE A 122 -5.52 11.12 12.65
C ILE A 122 -6.23 10.52 11.43
N ASP A 123 -6.37 11.33 10.37
CA ASP A 123 -6.96 10.89 9.11
C ASP A 123 -6.17 9.70 8.54
N PRO A 124 -6.78 8.52 8.33
CA PRO A 124 -6.10 7.37 7.77
C PRO A 124 -5.55 7.60 6.37
N ASP A 125 -6.07 8.57 5.61
CA ASP A 125 -5.56 8.97 4.29
C ASP A 125 -4.72 10.25 4.31
N GLY A 126 -4.50 10.82 5.50
CA GLY A 126 -3.72 12.03 5.72
C GLY A 126 -2.21 11.83 5.55
N GLU A 127 -1.48 12.95 5.49
CA GLU A 127 -0.03 12.96 5.28
C GLU A 127 0.73 12.28 6.44
N ALA A 128 0.36 12.57 7.69
CA ALA A 128 0.99 11.97 8.86
C ALA A 128 0.86 10.43 8.88
N MET A 129 -0.32 9.90 8.56
CA MET A 129 -0.55 8.44 8.53
C MET A 129 0.31 7.77 7.46
N LYS A 130 0.36 8.34 6.25
CA LYS A 130 1.20 7.82 5.15
C LYS A 130 2.68 7.82 5.49
N ALA A 131 3.17 8.89 6.12
CA ALA A 131 4.56 9.00 6.53
C ALA A 131 4.93 7.96 7.61
N LEU A 132 4.10 7.84 8.66
CA LEU A 132 4.28 6.83 9.71
C LEU A 132 4.29 5.40 9.15
N GLU A 133 3.32 5.08 8.29
CA GLU A 133 3.23 3.77 7.63
C GLU A 133 4.47 3.49 6.76
N ALA A 134 4.93 4.47 5.98
CA ALA A 134 6.14 4.35 5.15
C ALA A 134 7.38 4.04 6.01
N TYR A 135 7.57 4.77 7.11
CA TYR A 135 8.68 4.54 8.04
C TYR A 135 8.62 3.16 8.69
N ILE A 136 7.44 2.73 9.14
CA ILE A 136 7.25 1.43 9.78
C ILE A 136 7.61 0.29 8.81
N TYR A 137 7.11 0.35 7.56
CA TYR A 137 7.46 -0.65 6.54
C TYR A 137 8.94 -0.61 6.18
N TRP A 138 9.51 0.59 6.01
CA TRP A 138 10.93 0.75 5.69
C TRP A 138 11.82 0.15 6.77
N SER A 139 11.47 0.35 8.05
CA SER A 139 12.20 -0.17 9.21
C SER A 139 12.12 -1.69 9.32
N ASN A 140 11.00 -2.28 8.87
CA ASN A 140 10.75 -3.72 8.89
C ASN A 140 11.03 -4.43 7.55
N ARG A 141 11.75 -3.78 6.64
CA ARG A 141 12.06 -4.32 5.29
C ARG A 141 12.80 -5.66 5.38
N GLY A 142 12.48 -6.55 4.45
CA GLY A 142 13.03 -7.92 4.42
C GLY A 142 12.23 -8.94 5.24
N SER A 143 11.24 -8.50 6.02
CA SER A 143 10.27 -9.40 6.64
C SER A 143 9.41 -10.11 5.59
N VAL A 144 9.03 -11.36 5.87
CA VAL A 144 8.10 -12.12 5.05
C VAL A 144 6.67 -11.71 5.42
N LEU A 145 5.83 -11.40 4.43
CA LEU A 145 4.41 -11.15 4.66
C LEU A 145 3.76 -12.42 5.23
N ASP A 146 3.18 -12.31 6.42
CA ASP A 146 2.56 -13.41 7.15
C ASP A 146 1.28 -12.93 7.87
N PRO A 147 0.23 -12.48 7.14
CA PRO A 147 -0.96 -11.89 7.75
C PRO A 147 -1.71 -12.83 8.68
N GLY A 148 -2.26 -12.30 9.78
CA GLY A 148 -3.06 -13.06 10.75
C GLY A 148 -2.24 -13.77 11.82
N ARG A 149 -0.94 -13.52 11.88
CA ARG A 149 -0.05 -13.94 12.96
C ARG A 149 -0.10 -12.95 14.13
N HIS A 150 0.03 -13.49 15.35
CA HIS A 150 -0.22 -12.80 16.63
C HIS A 150 -1.66 -12.33 16.79
#